data_AF-A0A4U3AHL1-F1
#
_entry.id   AF-A0A4U3AHL1-F1
#
_cell.length_a   1.000
_cell.length_b   1.000
_cell.length_c   1.000
_cell.angle_alpha   90.00
_cell.angle_beta   90.00
_cell.angle_gamma   90.00
#
_symmetry.space_group_name_H-M   'P 1'
#
loop_
_entity.id
_entity.type
_entity.pdbx_description
1 polymer ?
#
loop_
_entity_poly.entity_id
_entity_poly.type
_entity_poly.pdbx_seq_one_letter_code
_entity_poly.pdbx_strand_id
1 'polypeptide(L)'
;SVLLDIKESNPIHSACISAKVDDIAGVGFDFAPFEEVKEANQEQYKRLKEFMRNCNPEMTSAEIIRAVWDDYETVGWGIIEVVRNNKGEPSKLYHIPAHTVRAHKDKVRFAQIVSNKERWFKKF
;
A
#
# COMPACT_ATOMS: atom_id res chain seq x y z
N SER A 1 4.41 -16.90 -9.29
CA SER A 1 4.28 -17.32 -7.86
C SER A 1 3.00 -18.11 -7.84
N VAL A 2 2.95 -19.33 -7.31
CA VAL A 2 1.78 -20.23 -7.50
C VAL A 2 0.44 -19.54 -7.19
N LEU A 3 0.39 -18.67 -6.18
CA LEU A 3 -0.82 -17.91 -5.84
C LEU A 3 -1.22 -16.84 -6.87
N LEU A 4 -0.24 -16.15 -7.48
CA LEU A 4 -0.51 -15.25 -8.61
C LEU A 4 -1.06 -16.04 -9.79
N ASP A 5 -0.43 -17.19 -10.07
CA ASP A 5 -0.77 -18.01 -11.22
C ASP A 5 -2.22 -18.54 -11.10
N ILE A 6 -2.68 -18.89 -9.89
CA ILE A 6 -4.08 -19.26 -9.61
C ILE A 6 -5.04 -18.10 -9.87
N LYS A 7 -4.69 -16.89 -9.44
CA LYS A 7 -5.51 -15.70 -9.70
C LYS A 7 -5.62 -15.40 -11.19
N GLU A 8 -4.53 -15.50 -11.93
CA GLU A 8 -4.50 -15.22 -13.37
C GLU A 8 -5.23 -16.31 -14.18
N SER A 9 -5.15 -17.57 -13.76
CA SER A 9 -5.74 -18.70 -14.49
C SER A 9 -7.22 -18.93 -14.18
N ASN A 10 -7.70 -18.56 -13.00
CA ASN A 10 -9.08 -18.81 -12.58
C ASN A 10 -9.92 -17.52 -12.56
N PRO A 11 -10.80 -17.30 -13.55
CA PRO A 11 -11.59 -16.08 -13.66
C PRO A 11 -12.59 -15.92 -12.51
N ILE A 12 -13.10 -17.02 -11.94
CA ILE A 12 -14.03 -16.97 -10.81
C ILE A 12 -13.30 -16.50 -9.55
N HIS A 13 -12.11 -17.05 -9.30
CA HIS A 13 -11.29 -16.64 -8.17
C HIS A 13 -10.88 -15.17 -8.28
N SER A 14 -10.44 -14.74 -9.46
CA SER A 14 -10.11 -13.33 -9.72
C SER A 14 -11.32 -12.42 -9.47
N ALA A 15 -12.51 -12.78 -9.96
CA ALA A 15 -13.72 -12.00 -9.74
C ALA A 15 -14.09 -11.88 -8.26
N CYS A 16 -13.94 -12.96 -7.48
CA CYS A 16 -14.16 -12.92 -6.04
C CYS A 16 -13.18 -12.00 -5.31
N ILE A 17 -11.90 -12.01 -5.69
CA ILE A 17 -10.90 -11.09 -5.13
C ILE A 17 -11.28 -9.64 -5.47
N SER A 18 -11.56 -9.33 -6.74
CA SER A 18 -11.93 -7.98 -7.16
C SER A 18 -13.16 -7.46 -6.43
N ALA A 19 -14.21 -8.28 -6.28
CA ALA A 19 -15.42 -7.89 -5.55
C ALA A 19 -15.13 -7.53 -4.08
N LYS A 20 -14.26 -8.29 -3.40
CA LYS A 20 -13.85 -7.98 -2.02
C LYS A 20 -13.02 -6.70 -1.95
N VAL A 21 -12.08 -6.52 -2.86
CA VAL A 21 -11.23 -5.33 -2.91
C VAL A 21 -12.10 -4.09 -3.14
N ASP A 22 -13.09 -4.16 -4.02
CA ASP A 22 -14.02 -3.07 -4.26
C ASP A 22 -14.93 -2.79 -3.06
N ASP A 23 -15.39 -3.80 -2.34
CA ASP A 23 -16.15 -3.62 -1.10
C ASP A 23 -15.33 -2.91 -0.01
N ILE A 24 -14.06 -3.31 0.16
CA ILE A 24 -13.18 -2.77 1.19
C ILE A 24 -12.67 -1.37 0.84
N ALA A 25 -12.15 -1.19 -0.38
CA ALA A 25 -11.42 0.01 -0.78
C ALA A 25 -12.24 0.95 -1.67
N GLY A 26 -13.40 0.52 -2.18
CA GLY A 26 -14.22 1.30 -3.10
C GLY A 26 -14.98 2.45 -2.46
N VAL A 27 -15.26 2.38 -1.16
CA VAL A 27 -15.95 3.44 -0.40
C VAL A 27 -15.03 4.65 -0.16
N GLY A 28 -13.72 4.49 -0.33
CA GLY A 28 -12.71 5.49 -0.03
C GLY A 28 -12.25 5.44 1.42
N PHE A 29 -11.46 6.43 1.84
CA PHE A 29 -10.98 6.56 3.21
C PHE A 29 -11.15 8.00 3.69
N ASP A 30 -11.31 8.16 5.00
CA ASP A 30 -11.24 9.45 5.66
C ASP A 30 -10.40 9.34 6.94
N PHE A 31 -10.00 10.49 7.46
CA PHE A 31 -9.21 10.59 8.67
C PHE A 31 -10.09 11.02 9.83
N ALA A 32 -10.02 10.26 10.92
CA ALA A 32 -10.59 10.65 12.21
C ALA A 32 -9.47 11.16 13.13
N PRO A 33 -9.75 12.16 13.98
CA PRO A 33 -8.83 12.51 15.06
C PRO A 33 -8.66 11.31 16.02
N PHE A 34 -7.51 11.24 16.68
CA PHE A 34 -7.31 10.27 17.76
C PHE A 34 -8.28 10.55 18.91
N GLU A 35 -8.70 9.51 19.62
CA GLU A 35 -9.67 9.61 20.72
C GLU A 35 -9.24 10.58 21.82
N GLU A 36 -7.93 10.76 22.04
CA GLU A 36 -7.40 11.67 23.06
C GLU A 36 -7.44 13.16 22.64
N VAL A 37 -7.73 13.47 21.37
CA VAL A 37 -7.70 14.83 20.83
C VAL A 37 -9.08 15.47 20.95
N LYS A 38 -9.22 16.40 21.91
CA LYS A 38 -10.49 17.12 22.17
C LYS A 38 -10.88 18.10 21.06
N GLU A 39 -9.89 18.74 20.42
CA GLU A 39 -10.10 19.66 19.30
C GLU A 39 -9.22 19.26 18.13
N ALA A 40 -9.85 18.79 17.05
CA ALA A 40 -9.15 18.40 15.84
C ALA A 40 -8.59 19.62 15.11
N ASN A 41 -7.29 19.63 14.86
CA ASN A 41 -6.66 20.67 14.08
C ASN A 41 -7.06 20.54 12.59
N GLN A 42 -7.92 21.46 12.15
CA GLN A 42 -8.44 21.49 10.78
C GLN A 42 -7.36 21.73 9.71
N GLU A 43 -6.29 22.44 10.04
CA GLU A 43 -5.17 22.67 9.12
C GLU A 43 -4.37 21.39 8.88
N GLN A 44 -4.13 20.62 9.94
CA GLN A 44 -3.49 19.31 9.82
C GLN A 44 -4.34 18.33 9.00
N TYR A 45 -5.66 18.33 9.23
CA TYR A 45 -6.59 17.51 8.46
C TYR A 45 -6.57 17.85 6.97
N LYS A 46 -6.58 19.14 6.62
CA LYS A 46 -6.44 19.60 5.23
C LYS A 46 -5.11 19.16 4.62
N ARG A 47 -3.99 19.36 5.32
CA ARG A 47 -2.66 18.93 4.86
C ARG A 47 -2.60 17.42 4.61
N LEU A 48 -3.23 16.62 5.46
CA LEU A 48 -3.27 15.16 5.32
C LEU A 48 -4.13 14.72 4.12
N LYS A 49 -5.30 15.35 3.92
CA LYS A 49 -6.13 15.10 2.73
C LYS A 49 -5.42 15.49 1.44
N GLU A 50 -4.74 16.63 1.42
CA GLU A 50 -3.94 17.06 0.26
C GLU A 50 -2.78 16.12 -0.03
N PHE A 51 -2.08 15.65 1.01
CA PHE A 51 -1.01 14.67 0.88
C PHE A 51 -1.51 13.37 0.24
N MET A 52 -2.63 12.83 0.72
CA MET A 52 -3.17 11.58 0.16
C MET A 52 -3.69 11.77 -1.26
N ARG A 53 -4.36 12.89 -1.54
CA ARG A 53 -4.86 13.21 -2.88
C ARG A 53 -3.73 13.31 -3.91
N ASN A 54 -2.55 13.80 -3.48
CA ASN A 54 -1.38 14.00 -4.32
C ASN A 54 -0.22 13.06 -3.94
N CYS A 55 -0.54 11.83 -3.52
CA CYS A 55 0.44 10.92 -2.94
C CYS A 55 1.56 10.53 -3.93
N ASN A 56 1.28 10.42 -5.23
CA ASN A 56 2.27 10.36 -6.30
C ASN A 56 1.62 10.75 -7.66
N PRO A 57 2.40 11.00 -8.73
CA PRO A 57 1.85 11.43 -10.03
C PRO A 57 1.30 10.29 -10.92
N GLU A 58 1.51 9.03 -10.54
CA GLU A 58 1.15 7.83 -11.32
C GLU A 58 -0.17 7.21 -10.86
N MET A 59 -0.46 7.24 -9.55
CA MET A 59 -1.61 6.62 -8.92
C MET A 59 -2.20 7.53 -7.84
N THR A 60 -3.52 7.57 -7.77
CA THR A 60 -4.27 8.14 -6.66
C THR A 60 -4.13 7.25 -5.41
N SER A 61 -4.38 7.83 -4.24
CA SER A 61 -4.37 7.06 -2.98
C SER A 61 -5.36 5.90 -2.98
N ALA A 62 -6.51 6.06 -3.66
CA ALA A 62 -7.51 4.99 -3.77
C ALA A 62 -6.98 3.82 -4.60
N GLU A 63 -6.27 4.10 -5.70
CA GLU A 63 -5.64 3.07 -6.53
C GLU A 63 -4.52 2.35 -5.78
N ILE A 64 -3.71 3.07 -5.00
CA ILE A 64 -2.68 2.45 -4.14
C ILE A 64 -3.33 1.50 -3.14
N ILE A 65 -4.36 1.95 -2.42
CA ILE A 65 -5.05 1.14 -1.42
C ILE A 65 -5.69 -0.09 -2.06
N ARG A 66 -6.34 0.05 -3.22
CA ARG A 66 -6.88 -1.09 -3.98
C ARG A 66 -5.78 -2.08 -4.35
N ALA A 67 -4.65 -1.61 -4.89
CA ALA A 67 -3.54 -2.48 -5.28
C ALA A 67 -2.94 -3.25 -4.09
N VAL A 68 -2.85 -2.60 -2.92
CA VAL A 68 -2.38 -3.24 -1.69
C VAL A 68 -3.35 -4.30 -1.19
N TRP A 69 -4.66 -4.03 -1.23
CA TRP A 69 -5.69 -5.00 -0.85
C TRP A 69 -5.78 -6.17 -1.83
N ASP A 70 -5.59 -5.89 -3.12
CA ASP A 70 -5.53 -6.90 -4.16
C ASP A 70 -4.34 -7.85 -3.95
N ASP A 71 -3.16 -7.32 -3.62
CA ASP A 71 -2.01 -8.13 -3.19
C ASP A 71 -2.32 -8.91 -1.91
N TYR A 72 -2.96 -8.28 -0.91
CA TYR A 72 -3.32 -8.93 0.34
C TYR A 72 -4.25 -10.14 0.13
N GLU A 73 -5.32 -9.99 -0.66
CA GLU A 73 -6.24 -11.08 -0.97
C GLU A 73 -5.60 -12.16 -1.87
N THR A 74 -4.55 -11.82 -2.62
CA THR A 74 -3.86 -12.76 -3.51
C THR A 74 -2.78 -13.56 -2.79
N VAL A 75 -1.89 -12.89 -2.04
CA VAL A 75 -0.69 -13.50 -1.44
C VAL A 75 -0.60 -13.37 0.08
N GLY A 76 -1.57 -12.73 0.73
CA GLY A 76 -1.70 -12.61 2.18
C GLY A 76 -1.02 -11.38 2.79
N TRP A 77 -0.45 -10.48 1.99
CA TRP A 77 0.24 -9.27 2.44
C TRP A 77 0.39 -8.25 1.30
N GLY A 78 0.60 -6.98 1.63
CA GLY A 78 0.83 -5.90 0.68
C GLY A 78 1.80 -4.85 1.22
N ILE A 79 2.35 -3.99 0.35
CA ILE A 79 3.36 -2.98 0.72
C ILE A 79 2.98 -1.61 0.16
N ILE A 80 3.12 -0.60 1.02
CA ILE A 80 3.18 0.81 0.65
C ILE A 80 4.57 1.35 1.00
N GLU A 81 5.32 1.79 0.01
CA GLU A 81 6.57 2.52 0.20
C GLU A 81 6.29 3.98 0.54
N VAL A 82 6.95 4.48 1.59
CA VAL A 82 6.88 5.88 2.01
C VAL A 82 8.18 6.57 1.67
N VAL A 83 8.13 7.47 0.68
CA VAL A 83 9.27 8.31 0.31
C VAL A 83 9.27 9.57 1.16
N ARG A 84 10.43 9.93 1.70
CA ARG A 84 10.60 11.10 2.57
C ARG A 84 11.34 12.23 1.84
N ASN A 85 11.02 13.48 2.19
CA ASN A 85 11.76 14.66 1.73
C ASN A 85 13.08 14.84 2.51
N ASN A 86 13.86 15.87 2.16
CA ASN A 86 15.13 16.19 2.82
C ASN A 86 15.00 16.54 4.31
N LYS A 87 13.79 16.82 4.79
CA LYS A 87 13.47 17.06 6.21
C LYS A 87 13.03 15.79 6.95
N GLY A 88 12.98 14.64 6.26
CA GLY A 88 12.53 13.37 6.80
C GLY A 88 11.00 13.22 6.87
N GLU A 89 10.23 14.18 6.35
CA GLU A 89 8.77 14.12 6.33
C GLU A 89 8.28 13.25 5.17
N PRO A 90 7.18 12.48 5.34
CA PRO A 90 6.53 11.78 4.24
C PRO A 90 6.18 12.72 3.10
N SER A 91 6.59 12.36 1.88
CA SER A 91 6.39 13.17 0.68
C SER A 91 5.64 12.43 -0.41
N LYS A 92 5.82 11.11 -0.55
CA LYS A 92 5.10 10.31 -1.54
C LYS A 92 4.81 8.91 -1.02
N LEU A 93 3.77 8.29 -1.57
CA LEU A 93 3.42 6.89 -1.34
C LEU A 93 3.44 6.12 -2.64
N TYR A 94 3.96 4.89 -2.63
CA TYR A 94 3.96 4.00 -3.78
C TYR A 94 3.50 2.59 -3.38
N HIS A 95 2.76 1.94 -4.26
CA HIS A 95 2.51 0.50 -4.13
C HIS A 95 3.74 -0.26 -4.61
N ILE A 96 4.16 -1.29 -3.86
CA ILE A 96 5.16 -2.25 -4.32
C ILE A 96 4.46 -3.61 -4.47
N PRO A 97 4.48 -4.25 -5.65
CA PRO A 97 3.88 -5.56 -5.84
C PRO A 97 4.45 -6.59 -4.86
N ALA A 98 3.60 -7.15 -4.02
CA ALA A 98 4.00 -8.00 -2.91
C ALA A 98 4.86 -9.19 -3.39
N HIS A 99 4.49 -9.82 -4.51
CA HIS A 99 5.26 -10.96 -5.03
C HIS A 99 6.74 -10.66 -5.37
N THR A 100 7.13 -9.38 -5.45
CA THR A 100 8.53 -8.95 -5.67
C THR A 100 9.35 -8.83 -4.39
N VAL A 101 8.73 -8.80 -3.20
CA VAL A 101 9.44 -8.58 -1.93
C VAL A 101 9.58 -9.88 -1.12
N ARG A 102 10.70 -10.03 -0.42
CA ARG A 102 11.02 -11.16 0.47
C ARG A 102 11.49 -10.63 1.82
N ALA A 103 10.97 -11.20 2.89
CA ALA A 103 11.49 -10.95 4.23
C ALA A 103 12.75 -11.82 4.46
N HIS A 104 13.80 -11.21 5.00
CA HIS A 104 14.99 -11.94 5.43
C HIS A 104 14.68 -12.77 6.68
N LYS A 105 15.46 -13.83 6.93
CA LYS A 105 15.24 -14.75 8.07
C LYS A 105 15.25 -14.08 9.45
N ASP A 106 15.91 -12.93 9.57
CA ASP A 106 15.94 -12.13 10.80
C ASP A 106 14.66 -11.31 11.03
N LYS A 107 13.74 -11.27 10.04
CA LYS A 107 12.49 -10.49 10.06
C LYS A 107 12.69 -8.98 10.21
N VAL A 108 13.91 -8.47 9.99
CA VAL A 108 14.26 -7.04 10.09
C VAL A 108 14.51 -6.44 8.71
N ARG A 109 15.05 -7.24 7.79
CA ARG A 109 15.39 -6.79 6.43
C ARG A 109 14.38 -7.31 5.42
N PHE A 110 14.09 -6.49 4.43
CA PHE A 110 13.27 -6.86 3.29
C PHE A 110 14.07 -6.63 2.01
N ALA A 111 13.97 -7.56 1.07
CA ALA A 111 14.60 -7.45 -0.25
C ALA A 111 13.51 -7.43 -1.31
N GLN A 112 13.52 -6.41 -2.17
CA GLN A 112 12.75 -6.41 -3.41
C GLN A 112 13.63 -6.92 -4.53
N ILE A 113 13.12 -7.89 -5.29
CA ILE A 113 13.80 -8.52 -6.41
C ILE A 113 12.96 -8.29 -7.66
N VAL A 114 13.46 -7.48 -8.59
CA VAL A 114 12.83 -7.21 -9.89
C VAL A 114 13.87 -7.40 -10.98
N SER A 115 13.60 -8.28 -11.93
CA SER A 115 14.50 -8.56 -13.06
C SER A 115 15.96 -8.82 -12.64
N ASN A 116 16.15 -9.68 -11.62
CA ASN A 116 17.44 -10.01 -10.99
C ASN A 116 18.20 -8.83 -10.36
N LYS A 117 17.58 -7.65 -10.23
CA LYS A 117 18.11 -6.54 -9.43
C LYS A 117 17.49 -6.59 -8.05
N GLU A 118 18.34 -6.52 -7.04
CA GLU A 118 17.95 -6.54 -5.64
C GLU A 118 18.06 -5.14 -5.02
N ARG A 119 17.04 -4.73 -4.28
CA ARG A 119 17.05 -3.55 -3.41
C ARG A 119 16.69 -3.95 -1.99
N TRP A 120 17.49 -3.51 -1.02
CA TRP A 120 17.31 -3.82 0.40
C TRP A 120 16.65 -2.67 1.15
N PHE A 121 15.67 -3.00 1.97
CA PHE A 121 15.00 -2.11 2.92
C PHE A 121 15.29 -2.59 4.34
N LYS A 122 15.51 -1.65 5.25
CA LYS A 122 15.69 -1.91 6.69
C LYS A 122 14.42 -1.48 7.43
N LYS A 123 14.00 -2.26 8.42
CA LYS A 123 13.02 -1.83 9.41
C LYS A 123 13.58 -0.62 10.18
N PHE A 124 12.80 0.45 10.24
CA PHE A 124 13.10 1.62 11.08
C PHE A 124 12.74 1.35 12.53
#